data_AF-A0A2W4IUN1-F1
#
_entry.id   AF-A0A2W4IUN1-F1
#
_cell.length_a   1.000
_cell.length_b   1.000
_cell.length_c   1.000
_cell.angle_alpha   90.00
_cell.angle_beta   90.00
_cell.angle_gamma   90.00
#
_symmetry.space_group_name_H-M   'P 1'
#
loop_
_entity.id
_entity.type
_entity.pdbx_description
1 polymer ?
#
loop_
_entity_poly.entity_id
_entity_poly.type
_entity_poly.pdbx_seq_one_letter_code
_entity_poly.pdbx_strand_id
1 'polypeptide(L)'
;VPVTEEHIDEIWTIIQKESGGNPHAINKWDSNWERGTPSKGLMQCIDPTFQRYKLPGHDDIWNPVDNIIAGVRYIFDRYGGFEGHPGLKSMARGGAYQGY
;
A
#
# COMPACT_ATOMS: atom_id res chain seq x y z
N VAL A 1 -0.02 4.99 -14.39
CA VAL A 1 -0.94 3.96 -13.87
C VAL A 1 -2.35 4.39 -14.20
N PRO A 2 -3.20 3.54 -14.77
CA PRO A 2 -4.58 3.88 -15.08
C PRO A 2 -5.44 3.81 -13.80
N VAL A 3 -5.32 4.80 -12.93
CA VAL A 3 -6.20 4.97 -11.77
C VAL A 3 -7.32 5.93 -12.15
N THR A 4 -8.55 5.59 -11.77
CA THR A 4 -9.78 6.36 -12.01
C THR A 4 -10.55 6.52 -10.69
N GLU A 5 -11.61 7.33 -10.69
CA GLU A 5 -12.47 7.50 -9.51
C GLU A 5 -13.14 6.20 -9.06
N GLU A 6 -13.33 5.23 -9.96
CA GLU A 6 -13.87 3.91 -9.65
C GLU A 6 -13.00 3.14 -8.66
N HIS A 7 -11.70 3.46 -8.60
CA HIS A 7 -10.72 2.77 -7.75
C HIS A 7 -10.64 3.32 -6.31
N ILE A 8 -11.45 4.33 -5.98
CA ILE A 8 -11.41 4.98 -4.66
C ILE A 8 -11.73 3.97 -3.55
N ASP A 9 -12.71 3.09 -3.76
CA ASP A 9 -13.16 2.12 -2.76
C ASP A 9 -12.10 1.05 -2.50
N GLU A 10 -11.38 0.59 -3.52
CA GLU A 10 -10.26 -0.35 -3.39
C GLU A 10 -9.10 0.28 -2.61
N ILE A 11 -8.71 1.51 -2.96
CA ILE A 11 -7.66 2.24 -2.27
C ILE A 11 -8.05 2.44 -0.80
N TRP A 12 -9.28 2.90 -0.55
CA TRP A 12 -9.78 3.09 0.80
C TRP A 12 -9.81 1.78 1.59
N THR A 13 -10.25 0.69 0.98
CA THR A 13 -10.25 -0.64 1.61
C THR A 13 -8.85 -1.06 2.03
N ILE A 14 -7.86 -0.89 1.15
CA ILE A 14 -6.46 -1.20 1.47
C ILE A 14 -5.99 -0.32 2.64
N ILE A 15 -6.18 1.00 2.57
CA ILE A 15 -5.79 1.92 3.66
C ILE A 15 -6.36 1.48 5.01
N GLN A 16 -7.65 1.16 5.05
CA GLN A 16 -8.32 0.75 6.27
C GLN A 16 -7.78 -0.58 6.82
N LYS A 17 -7.36 -1.49 5.95
CA LYS A 17 -6.81 -2.80 6.35
C LYS A 17 -5.33 -2.74 6.72
N GLU A 18 -4.55 -1.90 6.04
CA GLU A 18 -3.11 -1.77 6.24
C GLU A 18 -2.77 -0.86 7.43
N SER A 19 -3.46 0.27 7.59
CA SER A 19 -3.09 1.29 8.58
C SER A 19 -4.25 1.76 9.46
N GLY A 20 -5.49 1.34 9.18
CA GLY A 20 -6.68 1.90 9.81
C GLY A 20 -6.87 3.39 9.53
N GLY A 21 -6.27 3.91 8.44
CA GLY A 21 -6.30 5.33 8.08
C GLY A 21 -5.25 6.19 8.78
N ASN A 22 -4.29 5.60 9.52
CA ASN A 22 -3.24 6.36 10.19
C ASN A 22 -2.01 6.56 9.27
N PRO A 23 -1.71 7.78 8.81
CA PRO A 23 -0.57 8.05 7.92
C PRO A 23 0.79 7.91 8.61
N HIS A 24 0.82 7.81 9.95
CA HIS A 24 2.03 7.53 10.72
C HIS A 24 2.06 6.10 11.28
N ALA A 25 1.24 5.19 10.73
CA ALA A 25 1.30 3.78 11.09
C ALA A 25 2.66 3.18 10.75
N ILE A 26 3.20 2.37 11.66
CA ILE A 26 4.46 1.64 11.48
C ILE A 26 4.30 0.21 11.99
N ASN A 27 4.63 -0.77 11.15
CA ASN A 27 4.71 -2.15 11.59
C ASN A 27 6.05 -2.41 12.29
N LYS A 28 6.00 -2.98 13.50
CA LYS A 28 7.18 -3.25 14.33
C LYS A 28 7.37 -4.73 14.69
N TRP A 29 6.59 -5.61 14.06
CA TRP A 29 6.47 -7.00 14.51
C TRP A 29 6.81 -8.03 13.44
N ASP A 30 7.14 -7.59 12.21
CA ASP A 30 7.40 -8.47 11.09
C ASP A 30 8.89 -8.54 10.71
N SER A 31 9.19 -9.36 9.70
CA SER A 31 10.56 -9.52 9.20
C SER A 31 11.13 -8.24 8.57
N ASN A 32 10.28 -7.31 8.11
CA ASN A 32 10.73 -6.03 7.59
C ASN A 32 11.24 -5.13 8.73
N TRP A 33 10.58 -5.14 9.89
CA TRP A 33 11.07 -4.50 11.10
C TRP A 33 12.43 -5.08 11.53
N GLU A 34 12.57 -6.40 11.58
CA GLU A 34 13.83 -7.07 11.92
C GLU A 34 14.97 -6.69 10.96
N ARG A 35 14.65 -6.44 9.70
CA ARG A 35 15.59 -6.00 8.65
C ARG A 35 15.85 -4.50 8.64
N GLY A 36 15.22 -3.73 9.52
CA GLY A 36 15.39 -2.27 9.62
C GLY A 36 14.69 -1.48 8.52
N THR A 37 13.79 -2.09 7.74
CA THR A 37 13.00 -1.43 6.69
C THR A 37 11.51 -1.62 6.94
N PRO A 38 10.96 -1.17 8.08
CA PRO A 38 9.59 -1.46 8.45
C PRO A 38 8.58 -0.86 7.47
N SER A 39 7.41 -1.47 7.41
CA SER A 39 6.25 -0.95 6.68
C SER A 39 5.70 0.32 7.33
N LYS A 40 5.41 1.34 6.52
CA LYS A 40 5.07 2.70 6.98
C LYS A 40 3.93 3.32 6.18
N GLY A 41 3.15 4.16 6.86
CA GLY A 41 2.13 5.01 6.27
C GLY A 41 0.86 4.27 5.84
N LEU A 42 0.02 4.96 5.06
CA LEU A 42 -1.34 4.50 4.77
C LEU A 42 -1.41 3.16 4.04
N MET A 43 -0.51 2.95 3.09
CA MET A 43 -0.39 1.75 2.27
C MET A 43 0.67 0.78 2.80
N GLN A 44 1.24 1.03 3.99
CA GLN A 44 2.25 0.17 4.63
C GLN A 44 3.46 -0.16 3.72
N CYS A 45 3.91 0.82 2.93
CA CYS A 45 5.11 0.66 2.10
C CYS A 45 6.38 0.56 2.94
N ILE A 46 7.31 -0.32 2.55
CA ILE A 46 8.69 -0.30 3.05
C ILE A 46 9.55 0.69 2.24
N ASP A 47 10.64 1.18 2.83
CA ASP A 47 11.53 2.17 2.20
C ASP A 47 11.98 1.81 0.77
N PRO A 48 12.48 0.59 0.46
CA PRO A 48 12.90 0.27 -0.91
C PRO A 48 11.75 0.27 -1.92
N THR A 49 10.54 -0.12 -1.50
CA THR A 49 9.34 -0.04 -2.34
C THR A 49 8.97 1.42 -2.58
N PHE A 50 8.89 2.22 -1.52
CA PHE A 50 8.58 3.64 -1.64
C PHE A 50 9.54 4.37 -2.58
N GLN A 51 10.85 4.19 -2.41
CA GLN A 51 11.85 4.84 -3.25
C GLN A 51 11.78 4.41 -4.72
N ARG A 52 11.40 3.16 -5.00
CA ARG A 52 11.24 2.65 -6.37
C ARG A 52 9.99 3.18 -7.07
N TYR A 53 8.89 3.33 -6.33
CA TYR A 53 7.57 3.61 -6.91
C TYR A 53 7.05 5.02 -6.68
N LYS A 54 7.71 5.86 -5.87
CA LYS A 54 7.38 7.29 -5.75
C LYS A 54 7.49 8.03 -7.10
N LEU A 55 6.76 9.14 -7.22
CA LEU A 55 6.93 10.08 -8.33
C LEU A 55 8.03 11.11 -7.98
N PRO A 56 8.68 11.74 -8.98
CA PRO A 56 9.55 12.88 -8.72
C PRO A 56 8.83 13.97 -7.93
N GLY A 57 9.46 14.49 -6.87
CA GLY A 57 8.86 15.49 -5.96
C GLY A 57 7.98 14.93 -4.85
N HIS A 58 7.81 13.60 -4.79
CA HIS A 58 7.08 12.88 -3.73
C HIS A 58 8.05 12.08 -2.86
N ASP A 59 8.82 12.78 -2.04
CA ASP A 59 9.99 12.23 -1.33
C ASP A 59 9.72 11.89 0.14
N ASP A 60 8.49 12.04 0.63
CA ASP A 60 8.14 11.82 2.04
C ASP A 60 7.22 10.60 2.22
N ILE A 61 7.75 9.49 2.75
CA ILE A 61 6.98 8.26 2.97
C ILE A 61 5.83 8.43 3.98
N TRP A 62 5.87 9.46 4.82
CA TRP A 62 4.81 9.77 5.78
C TRP A 62 3.76 10.72 5.22
N ASN A 63 4.04 11.37 4.08
CA ASN A 63 3.03 12.12 3.37
C ASN A 63 1.96 11.15 2.84
N PRO A 64 0.68 11.32 3.22
CA PRO A 64 -0.41 10.45 2.79
C PRO A 64 -0.47 10.27 1.27
N VAL A 65 -0.28 11.35 0.51
CA VAL A 65 -0.38 11.36 -0.94
C VAL A 65 0.78 10.59 -1.56
N ASP A 66 2.01 10.85 -1.12
CA ASP A 66 3.21 10.18 -1.62
C ASP A 66 3.15 8.67 -1.35
N ASN A 67 2.70 8.29 -0.15
CA ASN A 67 2.56 6.89 0.25
C ASN A 67 1.51 6.15 -0.59
N ILE A 68 0.36 6.79 -0.85
CA ILE A 68 -0.67 6.25 -1.76
C ILE A 68 -0.13 6.12 -3.19
N ILE A 69 0.57 7.14 -3.71
CA ILE A 69 1.18 7.10 -5.05
C ILE A 69 2.12 5.89 -5.18
N ALA A 70 3.03 5.71 -4.22
CA ALA A 70 3.98 4.61 -4.27
C ALA A 70 3.30 3.24 -4.12
N GLY A 71 2.36 3.10 -3.18
CA GLY A 71 1.61 1.87 -2.95
C GLY A 71 0.80 1.44 -4.16
N VAL A 72 0.04 2.36 -4.77
CA VAL A 72 -0.76 2.05 -5.96
C VAL A 72 0.13 1.69 -7.15
N ARG A 73 1.25 2.40 -7.35
CA ARG A 73 2.21 2.06 -8.42
C ARG A 73 2.85 0.69 -8.21
N TYR A 74 3.17 0.33 -6.97
CA TYR A 74 3.64 -1.01 -6.63
C TYR A 74 2.58 -2.07 -6.92
N ILE A 75 1.32 -1.84 -6.54
CA ILE A 75 0.22 -2.80 -6.78
C ILE A 75 0.06 -3.10 -8.27
N PHE A 76 0.08 -2.07 -9.12
CA PHE A 76 -0.05 -2.27 -10.57
C PHE A 76 1.16 -2.99 -11.18
N ASP A 77 2.38 -2.67 -10.75
CA ASP A 77 3.59 -3.32 -11.26
C ASP A 77 3.69 -4.79 -10.81
N ARG A 78 3.37 -5.05 -9.54
CA ARG A 78 3.53 -6.37 -8.91
C ARG A 78 2.39 -7.34 -9.22
N TYR A 79 1.15 -6.84 -9.25
CA TYR A 79 -0.07 -7.64 -9.29
C TYR A 79 -0.93 -7.40 -10.54
N GLY A 80 -0.56 -6.46 -11.41
CA GLY A 80 -1.32 -6.14 -12.62
C GLY A 80 -2.59 -5.33 -12.39
N GLY A 81 -2.75 -4.74 -11.19
CA GLY A 81 -3.91 -3.92 -10.81
C GLY A 81 -4.57 -4.38 -9.51
N PHE A 82 -5.64 -3.71 -9.11
CA PHE A 82 -6.35 -4.00 -7.85
C PHE A 82 -7.04 -5.38 -7.84
N GLU A 83 -7.54 -5.86 -8.98
CA GLU A 83 -8.11 -7.22 -9.08
C GLU A 83 -7.07 -8.33 -8.78
N GLY A 84 -5.80 -8.05 -9.08
CA GLY A 84 -4.69 -8.95 -8.78
C GLY A 84 -4.19 -8.87 -7.34
N HIS A 85 -4.55 -7.81 -6.61
CA HIS A 85 -4.14 -7.59 -5.24
C HIS A 85 -4.66 -8.71 -4.32
N PRO A 86 -3.79 -9.41 -3.56
CA PRO A 86 -4.17 -10.63 -2.85
C PRO A 86 -5.29 -10.42 -1.83
N GLY A 87 -5.23 -9.33 -1.07
CA GLY A 87 -6.26 -9.02 -0.06
C GLY A 87 -7.62 -8.67 -0.67
N LEU A 88 -7.64 -7.94 -1.78
CA LEU A 88 -8.89 -7.55 -2.45
C LEU A 88 -9.50 -8.75 -3.17
N LYS A 89 -8.66 -9.53 -3.86
CA LYS A 89 -9.05 -10.78 -4.51
C LYS A 89 -9.61 -11.82 -3.52
N SER A 90 -9.02 -11.91 -2.33
CA SER A 90 -9.53 -12.77 -1.26
C SER A 90 -10.91 -12.31 -0.79
N MET A 91 -11.06 -11.00 -0.50
CA MET A 91 -12.34 -10.42 -0.07
C MET A 91 -13.45 -10.57 -1.12
N ALA A 92 -13.14 -10.39 -2.40
CA ALA A 92 -14.09 -10.60 -3.50
C ALA A 92 -14.63 -12.04 -3.58
N ARG A 93 -13.92 -13.01 -2.98
CA ARG A 93 -14.32 -14.42 -2.89
C ARG A 93 -14.96 -14.79 -1.55
N GLY A 94 -15.23 -13.81 -0.68
CA GLY A 94 -15.75 -14.01 0.67
C GLY A 94 -14.68 -14.42 1.70
N GLY A 95 -13.39 -14.32 1.35
CA GLY A 95 -12.26 -14.61 2.24
C GLY A 95 -11.84 -13.43 3.11
N ALA A 96 -10.94 -13.68 4.06
CA ALA A 96 -10.33 -12.63 4.88
C ALA A 96 -9.33 -11.79 4.07
N TYR A 97 -9.12 -10.53 4.47
CA TYR A 97 -8.09 -9.68 3.87
C TYR A 97 -6.69 -10.27 4.14
N GLN A 98 -5.84 -10.23 3.12
CA GLN A 98 -4.44 -10.63 3.18
C GLN A 98 -3.58 -9.44 2.78
N GLY A 99 -2.80 -8.92 3.73
CA GLY A 99 -1.78 -7.91 3.46
C GLY A 99 -0.69 -8.46 2.53
N TYR A 100 0.15 -7.56 2.01
CA TYR A 100 1.02 -7.85 0.87
C TYR A 100 2.48 -7.40 1.05
#